data_AF-A0A813BJE5-F1
#
_entry.id   AF-A0A813BJE5-F1
#
_cell.length_a   1.000
_cell.length_b   1.000
_cell.length_c   1.000
_cell.angle_alpha   90.00
_cell.angle_beta   90.00
_cell.angle_gamma   90.00
#
_symmetry.space_group_name_H-M   'P 1'
#
loop_
_entity.id
_entity.type
_entity.pdbx_description
1 polymer ?
#
loop_
_entity_poly.entity_id
_entity_poly.type
_entity_poly.pdbx_seq_one_letter_code
_entity_poly.pdbx_strand_id
1 'polypeptide(L)'
;MSRSRSPVNELGDTRVRSDGIELWVALTSEQVSLLDSEDGSPPDPYSKRYGLRRRAAEALERALCFMQWRPDGETRPTLHQQDFTLCKIDITAKGYLFLCETRQLESRKQGQWRLIGNLRSKLTAQVVDGEAPILVYEVRPERHQIC
;
A
#
# COMPACT_ATOMS: atom_id res chain seq x y z
N MET A 1 -0.16 -23.99 -30.22
CA MET A 1 -0.19 -23.97 -28.74
C MET A 1 -0.16 -22.52 -28.27
N SER A 2 -1.34 -21.94 -28.07
CA SER A 2 -1.49 -20.56 -27.60
C SER A 2 -1.08 -20.48 -26.14
N ARG A 3 -0.03 -19.72 -25.82
CA ARG A 3 0.32 -19.38 -24.44
C ARG A 3 -0.76 -18.43 -23.92
N SER A 4 -1.57 -18.88 -22.97
CA SER A 4 -2.43 -18.01 -22.20
C SER A 4 -1.56 -16.97 -21.49
N ARG A 5 -1.74 -15.69 -21.84
CA ARG A 5 -1.16 -14.59 -21.08
C ARG A 5 -1.93 -14.53 -19.76
N SER A 6 -1.25 -14.76 -18.64
CA SER A 6 -1.80 -14.47 -17.32
C SER A 6 -2.19 -12.99 -17.24
N PRO A 7 -3.39 -12.64 -16.73
CA PRO A 7 -3.88 -11.26 -16.66
C PRO A 7 -3.05 -10.33 -15.75
N VAL A 8 -2.05 -10.88 -15.06
CA VAL A 8 -1.17 -10.17 -14.11
C VAL A 8 -0.13 -9.28 -14.81
N ASN A 9 0.16 -9.50 -16.10
CA ASN A 9 1.27 -8.83 -16.79
C ASN A 9 0.95 -7.44 -17.39
N GLU A 10 -0.29 -6.96 -17.28
CA GLU A 10 -0.71 -5.63 -17.77
C GLU A 10 -0.87 -4.58 -16.64
N LEU A 11 -0.35 -4.88 -15.45
CA LEU A 11 -0.35 -3.97 -14.31
C LEU A 11 0.87 -3.03 -14.41
N GLY A 12 0.63 -1.83 -14.95
CA GLY A 12 1.64 -0.86 -15.37
C GLY A 12 2.73 -0.53 -14.32
N ASP A 13 3.93 -0.25 -14.82
CA ASP A 13 5.07 0.21 -14.04
C ASP A 13 4.79 1.59 -13.41
N THR A 14 5.05 1.73 -12.10
CA THR A 14 5.06 3.02 -11.37
C THR A 14 5.83 4.10 -12.14
N ARG A 15 5.22 5.27 -12.29
CA ARG A 15 5.89 6.49 -12.79
C ARG A 15 6.44 7.31 -11.61
N VAL A 16 7.75 7.55 -11.61
CA VAL A 16 8.34 8.61 -10.77
C VAL A 16 8.07 9.93 -11.48
N ARG A 17 7.44 10.87 -10.78
CA ARG A 17 7.15 12.20 -11.32
C ARG A 17 7.91 13.23 -10.50
N SER A 18 8.16 14.40 -11.07
CA SER A 18 8.80 15.51 -10.35
C SER A 18 7.98 16.01 -9.15
N ASP A 19 6.69 15.64 -9.05
CA ASP A 19 5.77 16.00 -7.98
C ASP A 19 5.56 14.89 -6.92
N GLY A 20 6.12 13.69 -7.09
CA GLY A 20 5.96 12.60 -6.12
C GLY A 20 6.27 11.19 -6.65
N ILE A 21 5.80 10.19 -5.91
CA ILE A 21 5.92 8.77 -6.24
C ILE A 21 4.58 8.06 -6.10
N GLU A 22 4.20 7.31 -7.13
CA GLU A 22 3.03 6.44 -7.12
C GLU A 22 3.47 5.02 -6.74
N LEU A 23 2.89 4.42 -5.71
CA LEU A 23 3.19 3.03 -5.31
C LEU A 23 1.91 2.21 -5.24
N TRP A 24 2.07 0.90 -5.09
CA TRP A 24 0.98 -0.05 -4.97
C TRP A 24 0.99 -0.71 -3.60
N VAL A 25 -0.21 -0.92 -3.06
CA VAL A 25 -0.49 -1.75 -1.88
C VAL A 25 -1.72 -2.60 -2.18
N ALA A 26 -1.76 -3.82 -1.66
CA ALA A 26 -2.95 -4.66 -1.71
C ALA A 26 -3.55 -4.74 -0.30
N LEU A 27 -4.85 -4.48 -0.20
CA LEU A 27 -5.60 -4.40 1.06
C LEU A 27 -6.75 -5.39 1.02
N THR A 28 -7.07 -6.04 2.14
CA THR A 28 -8.30 -6.83 2.24
C THR A 28 -9.54 -5.93 2.16
N SER A 29 -10.71 -6.49 1.85
CA SER A 29 -11.96 -5.73 1.88
C SER A 29 -12.22 -5.03 3.21
N GLU A 30 -11.86 -5.67 4.34
CA GLU A 30 -11.90 -5.08 5.67
C GLU A 30 -10.97 -3.87 5.78
N GLN A 31 -9.70 -4.02 5.39
CA GLN A 31 -8.73 -2.92 5.37
C GLN A 31 -9.21 -1.74 4.51
N VAL A 32 -9.79 -2.00 3.34
CA VAL A 32 -10.37 -0.94 2.49
C VAL A 32 -11.49 -0.19 3.21
N SER A 33 -12.39 -0.91 3.88
CA SER A 33 -13.51 -0.30 4.61
C SER A 33 -13.06 0.60 5.78
N LEU A 34 -11.83 0.41 6.26
CA LEU A 34 -11.25 1.17 7.36
C LEU A 34 -10.43 2.39 6.91
N LEU A 35 -10.21 2.60 5.61
CA LEU A 35 -9.39 3.72 5.10
C LEU A 35 -9.95 5.10 5.47
N ASP A 36 -11.28 5.23 5.53
CA ASP A 36 -11.95 6.49 5.89
C ASP A 36 -12.24 6.60 7.39
N SER A 37 -11.83 5.60 8.19
CA SER A 37 -12.04 5.63 9.63
C SER A 37 -11.04 6.54 10.34
N GLU A 38 -11.41 7.01 11.55
CA GLU A 38 -10.53 7.81 12.39
C GLU A 38 -9.28 7.06 12.85
N ASP A 39 -9.28 5.73 12.88
CA ASP A 39 -8.10 4.94 13.24
C ASP A 39 -7.26 4.54 12.02
N GLY A 40 -7.88 4.52 10.84
CA GLY A 40 -7.29 4.01 9.60
C GLY A 40 -7.17 2.49 9.57
N SER A 41 -6.84 1.97 8.40
CA SER A 41 -6.61 0.54 8.17
C SER A 41 -5.31 0.08 8.86
N PRO A 42 -5.33 -0.98 9.67
CA PRO A 42 -4.11 -1.54 10.25
C PRO A 42 -3.35 -2.42 9.24
N PRO A 43 -2.00 -2.45 9.30
CA PRO A 43 -1.18 -3.34 8.48
C PRO A 43 -1.29 -4.81 8.92
N ASP A 44 -0.58 -5.70 8.23
CA ASP A 44 -0.51 -7.12 8.63
C ASP A 44 0.01 -7.27 10.08
N PRO A 45 -0.59 -8.17 10.90
CA PRO A 45 -0.35 -8.22 12.34
C PRO A 45 1.08 -8.65 12.69
N TYR A 46 1.73 -9.41 11.81
CA TYR A 46 3.07 -9.92 12.04
C TYR A 46 4.13 -8.84 11.83
N SER A 47 4.12 -8.19 10.66
CA SER A 47 5.15 -7.25 10.27
C SER A 47 4.85 -5.81 10.68
N LYS A 48 3.60 -5.51 11.06
CA LYS A 48 3.11 -4.21 11.53
C LYS A 48 3.43 -3.05 10.58
N ARG A 49 3.46 -3.35 9.28
CA ARG A 49 3.80 -2.40 8.21
C ARG A 49 3.22 -2.83 6.87
N TYR A 50 2.96 -1.86 6.01
CA TYR A 50 2.60 -2.10 4.62
C TYR A 50 3.86 -2.26 3.76
N GLY A 51 3.88 -3.29 2.91
CA GLY A 51 4.95 -3.51 1.94
C GLY A 51 4.60 -2.90 0.59
N LEU A 52 4.86 -1.60 0.40
CA LEU A 52 4.54 -0.88 -0.84
C LEU A 52 5.49 -1.30 -1.98
N ARG A 53 4.98 -1.35 -3.21
CA ARG A 53 5.71 -1.81 -4.40
C ARG A 53 5.52 -0.88 -5.60
N ARG A 54 6.38 -1.01 -6.60
CA ARG A 54 6.20 -0.33 -7.90
C ARG A 54 5.19 -1.00 -8.83
N ARG A 55 4.87 -2.26 -8.56
CA ARG A 55 3.97 -3.06 -9.39
C ARG A 55 2.87 -3.62 -8.54
N ALA A 56 1.65 -3.59 -9.07
CA ALA A 56 0.48 -4.09 -8.38
C ALA A 56 0.58 -5.60 -8.08
N ALA A 57 1.10 -6.38 -9.03
CA ALA A 57 1.35 -7.81 -8.84
C ALA A 57 2.26 -8.10 -7.64
N GLU A 58 3.39 -7.38 -7.54
CA GLU A 58 4.32 -7.51 -6.40
C GLU A 58 3.68 -7.08 -5.08
N ALA A 59 2.80 -6.08 -5.11
CA ALA A 59 2.07 -5.62 -3.92
C ALA A 59 1.10 -6.70 -3.44
N LEU A 60 0.37 -7.33 -4.36
CA LEU A 60 -0.53 -8.45 -4.08
C LEU A 60 0.21 -9.65 -3.50
N GLU A 61 1.30 -10.09 -4.15
CA GLU A 61 2.14 -11.17 -3.64
C GLU A 61 2.65 -10.89 -2.22
N ARG A 62 3.08 -9.64 -1.97
CA ARG A 62 3.56 -9.22 -0.64
C ARG A 62 2.46 -9.22 0.41
N ALA A 63 1.26 -8.75 0.08
CA ALA A 63 0.14 -8.77 1.02
C ALA A 63 -0.31 -10.20 1.31
N LEU A 64 -0.48 -11.00 0.25
CA LEU A 64 -0.87 -12.41 0.33
C LEU A 64 0.10 -13.21 1.22
N CYS A 65 1.40 -13.08 0.99
CA CYS A 65 2.43 -13.79 1.75
C CYS A 65 2.39 -13.47 3.25
N PHE A 66 2.25 -12.20 3.62
CA PHE A 66 2.31 -11.80 5.04
C PHE A 66 0.98 -11.94 5.77
N MET A 67 -0.15 -11.72 5.10
CA MET A 67 -1.46 -11.95 5.69
C MET A 67 -1.74 -13.43 5.93
N GLN A 68 -1.08 -14.32 5.17
CA GLN A 68 -1.13 -15.77 5.39
C GLN A 68 0.00 -16.29 6.28
N TRP A 69 0.97 -15.45 6.67
CA TRP A 69 2.09 -15.86 7.51
C TRP A 69 1.61 -16.17 8.93
N ARG A 70 1.77 -17.42 9.36
CA ARG A 70 1.27 -17.94 10.65
C ARG A 70 2.41 -18.62 11.42
N PRO A 71 3.32 -17.84 12.04
CA PRO A 71 4.41 -18.41 12.83
C PRO A 71 3.90 -18.95 14.18
N ASP A 72 2.72 -18.51 14.60
CA ASP A 72 2.00 -18.82 15.83
C ASP A 72 1.06 -20.04 15.71
N GLY A 73 0.82 -20.53 14.49
CA GLY A 73 -0.13 -21.62 14.23
C GLY A 73 -1.61 -21.20 14.30
N GLU A 74 -1.92 -19.90 14.30
CA GLU A 74 -3.31 -19.42 14.41
C GLU A 74 -4.22 -19.87 13.25
N THR A 75 -5.45 -20.26 13.59
CA THR A 75 -6.53 -20.57 12.65
C THR A 75 -7.27 -19.31 12.19
N ARG A 76 -6.66 -18.58 11.25
CA ARG A 76 -7.32 -17.53 10.45
C ARG A 76 -7.89 -18.11 9.14
N PRO A 77 -8.85 -17.44 8.47
CA PRO A 77 -9.27 -17.82 7.12
C PRO A 77 -8.09 -17.84 6.14
N THR A 78 -8.10 -18.77 5.19
CA THR A 78 -7.15 -18.74 4.06
C THR A 78 -7.58 -17.61 3.12
N LEU A 79 -6.64 -16.74 2.77
CA LEU A 79 -6.88 -15.63 1.85
C LEU A 79 -6.41 -16.00 0.45
N HIS A 80 -7.20 -15.61 -0.54
CA HIS A 80 -6.94 -15.73 -1.96
C HIS A 80 -6.70 -14.36 -2.57
N GLN A 81 -6.16 -14.33 -3.78
CA GLN A 81 -5.89 -13.06 -4.49
C GLN A 81 -7.14 -12.18 -4.64
N GLN A 82 -8.30 -12.81 -4.87
CA GLN A 82 -9.60 -12.15 -5.00
C GLN A 82 -10.10 -11.45 -3.72
N ASP A 83 -9.53 -11.78 -2.57
CA ASP A 83 -9.91 -11.14 -1.29
C ASP A 83 -9.20 -9.79 -1.09
N PHE A 84 -8.33 -9.41 -2.03
CA PHE A 84 -7.57 -8.17 -1.98
C PHE A 84 -8.06 -7.18 -3.05
N THR A 85 -8.15 -5.92 -2.63
CA THR A 85 -8.26 -4.77 -3.51
C THR A 85 -6.87 -4.17 -3.70
N LEU A 86 -6.49 -3.98 -4.96
CA LEU A 86 -5.28 -3.24 -5.31
C LEU A 86 -5.54 -1.74 -5.14
N CYS A 87 -4.67 -1.05 -4.44
CA CYS A 87 -4.75 0.39 -4.22
C CYS A 87 -3.47 1.06 -4.70
N LYS A 88 -3.62 2.17 -5.41
CA LYS A 88 -2.52 3.11 -5.64
C LYS A 88 -2.38 4.01 -4.43
N ILE A 89 -1.15 4.32 -4.06
CA ILE A 89 -0.82 5.35 -3.08
C ILE A 89 0.06 6.39 -3.77
N ASP A 90 -0.47 7.60 -3.91
CA ASP A 90 0.25 8.74 -4.46
C ASP A 90 0.87 9.51 -3.31
N ILE A 91 2.19 9.42 -3.15
CA ILE A 91 2.93 10.15 -2.13
C ILE A 91 3.54 11.39 -2.80
N THR A 92 3.19 12.58 -2.31
CA THR A 92 3.75 13.82 -2.86
C THR A 92 5.25 13.92 -2.53
N ALA A 93 6.02 14.73 -3.27
CA ALA A 93 7.44 14.90 -2.97
C ALA A 93 7.70 15.40 -1.53
N LYS A 94 6.90 16.37 -1.06
CA LYS A 94 6.94 16.84 0.34
C LYS A 94 6.52 15.75 1.32
N GLY A 95 5.47 15.00 0.98
CA GLY A 95 4.98 13.87 1.77
C GLY A 95 6.02 12.76 1.92
N TYR A 96 6.76 12.45 0.86
CA TYR A 96 7.84 11.46 0.89
C TYR A 96 8.93 11.86 1.88
N LEU A 97 9.39 13.11 1.81
CA LEU A 97 10.37 13.65 2.75
C LEU A 97 9.84 13.60 4.19
N PHE A 98 8.61 14.08 4.41
CA PHE A 98 7.95 14.02 5.72
C PHE A 98 7.91 12.58 6.30
N LEU A 99 7.47 11.61 5.50
CA LEU A 99 7.38 10.22 5.95
C LEU A 99 8.76 9.62 6.22
N CYS A 100 9.78 9.99 5.46
CA CYS A 100 11.15 9.55 5.72
C CYS A 100 11.72 10.17 7.00
N GLU A 101 11.54 11.48 7.21
CA GLU A 101 12.01 12.19 8.41
C GLU A 101 11.33 11.70 9.68
N THR A 102 10.02 11.42 9.61
CA THR A 102 9.23 10.87 10.73
C THR A 102 9.38 9.36 10.88
N ARG A 103 10.25 8.71 10.07
CA ARG A 103 10.51 7.26 10.08
C ARG A 103 9.26 6.41 9.83
N GLN A 104 8.28 6.95 9.14
CA GLN A 104 7.08 6.23 8.71
C GLN A 104 7.30 5.52 7.37
N LEU A 105 8.24 5.97 6.53
CA LEU A 105 8.56 5.34 5.25
C LEU A 105 10.05 4.98 5.15
N GLU A 106 10.33 3.69 4.96
CA GLU A 106 11.69 3.18 4.72
C GLU A 106 11.83 2.60 3.31
N SER A 107 12.83 3.06 2.56
CA SER A 107 13.29 2.38 1.33
C SER A 107 14.32 1.32 1.69
N ARG A 108 14.14 0.07 1.23
CA ARG A 108 15.04 -1.06 1.57
C ARG A 108 15.85 -1.56 0.38
N LYS A 109 15.19 -1.72 -0.76
CA LYS A 109 15.77 -2.15 -2.05
C LYS A 109 15.10 -1.36 -3.16
N GLN A 110 15.71 -1.31 -4.33
CA GLN A 110 15.12 -0.62 -5.47
C GLN A 110 13.70 -1.15 -5.72
N GLY A 111 12.71 -0.25 -5.67
CA GLY A 111 11.30 -0.58 -5.90
C GLY A 111 10.51 -1.11 -4.68
N GLN A 112 11.09 -1.12 -3.47
CA GLN A 112 10.43 -1.63 -2.27
C GLN A 112 10.46 -0.65 -1.10
N TRP A 113 9.29 -0.30 -0.61
CA TRP A 113 9.12 0.56 0.56
C TRP A 113 8.34 -0.14 1.67
N ARG A 114 8.56 0.33 2.90
CA ARG A 114 7.82 -0.08 4.09
C ARG A 114 7.17 1.15 4.68
N LEU A 115 5.83 1.15 4.73
CA LEU A 115 5.07 2.19 5.40
C LEU A 115 4.61 1.68 6.77
N ILE A 116 4.92 2.43 7.82
CA ILE A 116 4.63 2.10 9.21
C ILE A 116 3.43 2.91 9.69
N GLY A 117 2.57 2.26 10.48
CA GLY A 117 1.34 2.86 11.00
C GLY A 117 0.12 2.52 10.14
N ASN A 118 -1.04 2.98 10.62
CA ASN A 118 -2.31 2.74 9.95
C ASN A 118 -2.41 3.60 8.69
N LEU A 119 -3.01 3.02 7.65
CA LEU A 119 -3.20 3.65 6.35
C LEU A 119 -4.58 4.29 6.29
N ARG A 120 -4.65 5.52 5.78
CA ARG A 120 -5.90 6.25 5.55
C ARG A 120 -6.13 6.47 4.06
N SER A 121 -7.35 6.81 3.67
CA SER A 121 -7.65 7.25 2.30
C SER A 121 -6.85 8.49 1.93
N LYS A 122 -6.59 9.37 2.90
CA LYS A 122 -5.78 10.57 2.73
C LYS A 122 -5.05 10.92 4.02
N LEU A 123 -3.79 11.37 3.90
CA LEU A 123 -3.02 11.92 5.00
C LEU A 123 -2.56 13.33 4.68
N THR A 124 -2.85 14.27 5.58
CA THR A 124 -2.28 15.61 5.59
C THR A 124 -1.47 15.82 6.84
N ALA A 125 -0.35 16.54 6.75
CA ALA A 125 0.49 16.88 7.89
C ALA A 125 0.60 18.39 8.03
N GLN A 126 0.54 18.89 9.27
CA GLN A 126 0.90 20.27 9.60
C GLN A 126 2.17 20.22 10.44
N VAL A 127 3.26 20.77 9.90
CA VAL A 127 4.58 20.72 10.54
C VAL A 127 4.85 21.97 11.37
N VAL A 128 4.32 23.11 10.92
CA VAL A 128 4.48 24.42 11.56
C VAL A 128 3.10 24.98 11.88
N ASP A 129 2.92 25.45 13.11
CA ASP A 129 1.67 26.08 13.53
C ASP A 129 1.42 27.38 12.73
N GLY A 130 0.17 27.58 12.31
CA GLY A 130 -0.21 28.70 11.44
C GLY A 130 0.09 28.52 9.94
N GLU A 131 0.81 27.48 9.52
CA GLU A 131 0.99 27.16 8.09
C GLU A 131 -0.09 26.21 7.57
N ALA A 132 -0.36 26.28 6.27
CA ALA A 132 -1.30 25.36 5.62
C ALA A 132 -0.78 23.91 5.67
N PRO A 133 -1.65 22.92 5.95
CA PRO A 133 -1.24 21.53 5.97
C PRO A 133 -0.80 21.06 4.58
N ILE A 134 0.21 20.20 4.54
CA ILE A 134 0.70 19.57 3.32
C ILE A 134 -0.03 18.25 3.08
N LEU A 135 -0.37 17.97 1.82
CA LEU A 135 -0.80 16.63 1.41
C LEU A 135 0.41 15.69 1.46
N VAL A 136 0.33 14.65 2.29
CA VAL A 136 1.38 13.63 2.40
C VAL A 136 1.15 12.56 1.35
N TYR A 137 -0.02 11.92 1.39
CA TYR A 137 -0.43 10.94 0.40
C TYR A 137 -1.94 10.86 0.23
N GLU A 138 -2.36 10.25 -0.86
CA GLU A 138 -3.74 9.81 -1.12
C GLU A 138 -3.74 8.35 -1.60
N VAL A 139 -4.70 7.57 -1.13
CA VAL A 139 -4.90 6.16 -1.48
C VAL A 139 -6.14 6.03 -2.35
N ARG A 140 -5.98 5.43 -3.52
CA ARG A 140 -7.05 5.23 -4.51
C ARG A 140 -7.24 3.73 -4.75
N PRO A 141 -8.32 3.12 -4.23
CA PRO A 141 -8.68 1.76 -4.57
C PRO A 141 -8.97 1.64 -6.06
N GLU A 142 -8.30 0.70 -6.71
CA GLU A 142 -8.50 0.42 -8.13
C GLU A 142 -9.45 -0.78 -8.25
N ARG A 143 -10.54 -0.61 -9.01
CA ARG A 143 -11.44 -1.73 -9.34
C ARG A 143 -10.78 -2.63 -10.39
N HIS A 144 -9.81 -3.43 -9.98
CA HIS A 144 -9.32 -4.51 -10.83
C HIS A 144 -10.22 -5.72 -10.64
N GLN A 145 -10.88 -6.17 -11.70
CA GLN A 145 -11.35 -7.55 -11.75
C GLN A 145 -10.12 -8.42 -11.86
N ILE A 146 -9.71 -9.04 -10.75
CA ILE A 146 -8.73 -10.12 -10.78
C ILE A 146 -9.49 -11.33 -11.33
N CYS A 147 -9.40 -11.53 -12.65
CA CYS A 147 -10.02 -12.65 -13.37
C CYS A 147 -9.30 -13.97 -13.11
#